data_AF-A0A9E1W6R4-F1
#
_entry.id   AF-A0A9E1W6R4-F1
#
_cell.length_a   1.000
_cell.length_b   1.000
_cell.length_c   1.000
_cell.angle_alpha   90.00
_cell.angle_beta   90.00
_cell.angle_gamma   90.00
#
_symmetry.space_group_name_H-M   'P 1'
#
loop_
_entity.id
_entity.type
_entity.pdbx_description
1 polymer ?
#
loop_
_entity_poly.entity_id
_entity_poly.type
_entity_poly.pdbx_seq_one_letter_code
_entity_poly.pdbx_strand_id
1 'polypeptide(L)'
;MSDGESLLNKQQRKKVRRKAKRQREREAHRNLDDITGEAITLSLQIAPDVVASRRPRVVEIEIPSVSEAQFVQKRINDALQIGEWLDDVRVALWRADGGLGGPLSDRGKAQGFELRIERALQD
;
A
#
# COMPACT_ATOMS: atom_id res chain seq x y z
N MET A 1 -8.13 -44.88 -31.38
CA MET A 1 -7.89 -44.47 -29.98
C MET A 1 -7.13 -43.14 -30.01
N SER A 2 -7.75 -41.97 -29.72
CA SER A 2 -7.00 -40.69 -29.69
C SER A 2 -7.69 -39.48 -29.01
N ASP A 3 -8.91 -39.56 -28.47
CA ASP A 3 -9.57 -38.37 -27.91
C ASP A 3 -9.44 -38.22 -26.38
N GLY A 4 -9.27 -39.33 -25.66
CA GLY A 4 -9.17 -39.33 -24.20
C GLY A 4 -7.89 -38.70 -23.66
N GLU A 5 -6.76 -38.93 -24.33
CA GLU A 5 -5.43 -38.44 -23.91
C GLU A 5 -5.30 -36.91 -24.03
N SER A 6 -5.91 -36.33 -25.07
CA SER A 6 -5.93 -34.88 -25.32
C SER A 6 -6.82 -34.13 -24.32
N LEU A 7 -7.96 -34.71 -23.93
CA LEU A 7 -8.85 -34.14 -22.92
C LEU A 7 -8.24 -34.18 -21.50
N LEU A 8 -7.56 -35.28 -21.14
CA LEU A 8 -6.80 -35.38 -19.90
C LEU A 8 -5.70 -34.31 -19.81
N ASN A 9 -4.99 -34.06 -20.92
CA ASN A 9 -3.97 -33.02 -21.01
C ASN A 9 -4.57 -31.60 -20.86
N LYS A 10 -5.72 -31.32 -21.50
CA LYS A 10 -6.40 -30.01 -21.37
C LYS A 10 -6.90 -29.75 -19.95
N GLN A 11 -7.44 -30.76 -19.27
CA GLN A 11 -7.87 -30.65 -17.88
C GLN A 11 -6.68 -30.42 -16.93
N GLN A 12 -5.56 -31.12 -17.14
CA GLN A 12 -4.32 -30.92 -16.39
C GLN A 12 -3.76 -29.50 -16.58
N ARG A 13 -3.69 -28.98 -17.81
CA ARG A 13 -3.26 -27.59 -18.09
C ARG A 13 -4.15 -26.55 -17.40
N LYS A 14 -5.48 -26.77 -17.39
CA LYS A 14 -6.43 -25.90 -16.70
C LYS A 14 -6.24 -25.93 -15.17
N LYS A 15 -5.95 -27.11 -14.60
CA LYS A 15 -5.66 -27.29 -13.17
C LYS A 15 -4.35 -26.59 -12.76
N VAL A 16 -3.28 -26.74 -13.56
CA VAL A 16 -2.00 -26.04 -13.35
C VAL A 16 -2.19 -24.52 -13.44
N ARG A 17 -2.92 -24.02 -14.45
CA ARG A 17 -3.20 -22.58 -14.58
C ARG A 17 -3.98 -22.02 -13.38
N ARG A 18 -4.97 -22.76 -12.86
CA ARG A 18 -5.72 -22.36 -11.66
C ARG A 18 -4.85 -22.37 -10.40
N LYS A 19 -3.96 -23.36 -10.26
CA LYS A 19 -3.01 -23.44 -9.13
C LYS A 19 -2.02 -22.28 -9.18
N ALA A 20 -1.43 -22.01 -10.35
CA ALA A 20 -0.53 -20.87 -10.56
C ALA A 20 -1.23 -19.53 -10.30
N LYS A 21 -2.48 -19.37 -10.74
CA LYS A 21 -3.27 -18.16 -10.45
C LYS A 21 -3.47 -17.96 -8.95
N ARG A 22 -3.94 -19.00 -8.24
CA ARG A 22 -4.13 -18.95 -6.77
C ARG A 22 -2.83 -18.70 -6.02
N GLN A 23 -1.71 -19.23 -6.52
CA GLN A 23 -0.41 -19.00 -5.93
C GLN A 23 0.04 -17.55 -6.11
N ARG A 24 -0.07 -16.98 -7.32
CA ARG A 24 0.21 -15.56 -7.57
C ARG A 24 -0.67 -14.63 -6.74
N GLU A 25 -1.96 -14.95 -6.62
CA GLU A 25 -2.89 -14.20 -5.77
C GLU A 25 -2.43 -14.25 -4.29
N ARG A 26 -2.02 -15.41 -3.78
CA ARG A 26 -1.50 -15.55 -2.41
C ARG A 26 -0.17 -14.84 -2.19
N GLU A 27 0.73 -14.90 -3.16
CA GLU A 27 2.03 -14.21 -3.10
C GLU A 27 1.82 -12.69 -3.09
N ALA A 28 0.92 -12.17 -3.92
CA ALA A 28 0.55 -10.75 -3.93
C ALA A 28 -0.06 -10.30 -2.60
N HIS A 29 -0.97 -11.10 -2.02
CA HIS A 29 -1.57 -10.78 -0.72
C HIS A 29 -0.56 -10.74 0.43
N ARG A 30 0.36 -11.71 0.51
CA ARG A 30 1.42 -11.71 1.54
C ARG A 30 2.33 -10.50 1.42
N ASN A 31 2.72 -10.18 0.18
CA ASN A 31 3.57 -9.02 -0.07
C ASN A 31 2.89 -7.73 0.41
N LEU A 32 1.58 -7.60 0.24
CA LEU A 32 0.83 -6.44 0.73
C LEU A 32 0.75 -6.38 2.25
N ASP A 33 0.62 -7.52 2.93
CA ASP A 33 0.63 -7.58 4.40
C ASP A 33 1.99 -7.16 4.97
N ASP A 34 3.08 -7.64 4.36
CA ASP A 34 4.46 -7.29 4.76
C ASP A 34 4.73 -5.80 4.53
N ILE A 35 4.38 -5.27 3.33
CA ILE A 35 4.45 -3.84 3.01
C ILE A 35 3.64 -3.02 4.03
N THR A 36 2.45 -3.50 4.40
CA THR A 36 1.60 -2.81 5.38
C THR A 36 2.24 -2.78 6.77
N GLY A 37 2.85 -3.88 7.21
CA GLY A 37 3.55 -3.94 8.50
C GLY A 37 4.71 -2.95 8.56
N GLU A 38 5.56 -2.94 7.53
CA GLU A 38 6.67 -1.99 7.41
C GLU A 38 6.17 -0.54 7.38
N ALA A 39 5.13 -0.27 6.60
CA ALA A 39 4.52 1.05 6.51
C ALA A 39 4.01 1.57 7.86
N ILE A 40 3.38 0.70 8.66
CA ILE A 40 2.91 1.05 10.01
C ILE A 40 4.09 1.40 10.91
N THR A 41 5.14 0.57 10.91
CA THR A 41 6.35 0.81 11.73
C THR A 41 7.02 2.14 11.38
N LEU A 42 7.25 2.40 10.09
CA LEU A 42 7.82 3.67 9.64
C LEU A 42 6.94 4.85 10.02
N SER A 43 5.63 4.70 9.90
CA SER A 43 4.70 5.78 10.20
C SER A 43 4.67 6.17 11.67
N LEU A 44 4.74 5.18 12.56
CA LEU A 44 4.84 5.41 14.01
C LEU A 44 6.17 6.09 14.39
N GLN A 45 7.25 5.80 13.67
CA GLN A 45 8.55 6.46 13.88
C GLN A 45 8.57 7.90 13.35
N ILE A 46 7.86 8.18 12.26
CA ILE A 46 7.79 9.50 11.62
C ILE A 46 6.80 10.43 12.36
N ALA A 47 5.78 9.89 13.02
CA ALA A 47 4.72 10.67 13.67
C ALA A 47 5.25 11.75 14.64
N PRO A 48 6.17 11.46 15.60
CA PRO A 48 6.73 12.48 16.50
C PRO A 48 7.41 13.65 15.76
N ASP A 49 8.16 13.35 14.70
CA ASP A 49 8.84 14.36 13.87
C ASP A 49 7.85 15.29 13.17
N VAL A 50 6.73 14.74 12.66
CA VAL A 50 5.68 15.53 12.00
C VAL A 50 4.97 16.44 12.99
N VAL A 51 4.70 15.96 14.20
CA VAL A 51 4.13 16.77 15.29
C VAL A 51 5.07 17.93 15.65
N ALA A 52 6.35 17.62 15.89
CA ALA A 52 7.34 18.61 16.30
C ALA A 52 7.67 19.64 15.21
N SER A 53 7.90 19.19 13.98
CA SER A 53 8.33 20.05 12.87
C SER A 53 7.17 20.78 12.18
N ARG A 54 5.94 20.29 12.36
CA ARG A 54 4.73 20.75 11.64
C ARG A 54 4.82 20.66 10.13
N ARG A 55 5.75 19.87 9.59
CA ARG A 55 5.91 19.66 8.16
C ARG A 55 5.49 18.24 7.79
N PRO A 56 4.79 18.05 6.66
CA PRO A 56 4.45 16.71 6.19
C PRO A 56 5.73 15.94 5.82
N ARG A 57 5.69 14.62 6.04
CA ARG A 57 6.79 13.70 5.69
C ARG A 57 6.26 12.54 4.85
N VAL A 58 7.08 12.02 3.95
CA VAL A 58 6.72 10.88 3.10
C VAL A 58 6.91 9.58 3.86
N VAL A 59 5.98 8.65 3.69
CA VAL A 59 6.17 7.25 4.09
C VAL A 59 6.89 6.54 2.95
N GLU A 60 8.21 6.34 3.10
CA GLU A 60 9.06 5.78 2.05
C GLU A 60 8.90 4.28 1.90
N ILE A 61 7.81 3.85 1.26
CA ILE A 61 7.51 2.45 0.96
C ILE A 61 7.27 2.24 -0.52
N GLU A 62 7.57 1.03 -1.01
CA GLU A 62 7.31 0.66 -2.40
C GLU A 62 5.90 0.09 -2.52
N ILE A 63 5.01 0.84 -3.18
CA ILE A 63 3.63 0.44 -3.40
C ILE A 63 3.39 0.33 -4.91
N PRO A 64 2.90 -0.80 -5.43
CA PRO A 64 2.76 -1.01 -6.87
C PRO A 64 1.64 -0.18 -7.51
N SER A 65 0.61 0.20 -6.74
CA SER A 65 -0.58 0.84 -7.27
C SER A 65 -1.26 1.81 -6.30
N VAL A 66 -2.07 2.71 -6.86
CA VAL A 66 -2.90 3.64 -6.08
C VAL A 66 -3.90 2.90 -5.18
N SER A 67 -4.49 1.80 -5.66
CA SER A 67 -5.44 1.00 -4.86
C SER A 67 -4.78 0.35 -3.65
N GLU A 68 -3.55 -0.14 -3.81
CA GLU A 68 -2.77 -0.66 -2.68
C GLU A 68 -2.36 0.47 -1.74
N ALA A 69 -2.03 1.65 -2.27
CA ALA A 69 -1.69 2.81 -1.45
C ALA A 69 -2.89 3.25 -0.59
N GLN A 70 -4.11 3.25 -1.13
CA GLN A 70 -5.34 3.50 -0.37
C GLN A 70 -5.58 2.46 0.72
N PHE A 71 -5.34 1.18 0.41
CA PHE A 71 -5.45 0.11 1.40
C PHE A 71 -4.44 0.30 2.54
N VAL A 72 -3.17 0.52 2.21
CA VAL A 72 -2.09 0.74 3.17
C VAL A 72 -2.36 2.00 4.00
N GLN A 73 -2.78 3.10 3.36
CA GLN A 73 -3.18 4.35 4.05
C GLN A 73 -4.20 4.08 5.15
N LYS A 74 -5.28 3.34 4.82
CA LYS A 74 -6.31 2.99 5.79
C LYS A 74 -5.72 2.21 6.98
N ARG A 75 -4.90 1.20 6.70
CA ARG A 75 -4.28 0.36 7.74
C ARG A 75 -3.30 1.13 8.63
N ILE A 76 -2.54 2.07 8.07
CA ILE A 76 -1.67 2.94 8.86
C ILE A 76 -2.52 3.83 9.77
N ASN A 77 -3.56 4.47 9.23
CA ASN A 77 -4.44 5.31 10.05
C ASN A 77 -5.08 4.49 11.19
N ASP A 78 -5.60 3.28 10.91
CA ASP A 78 -6.10 2.39 11.97
C ASP A 78 -5.04 2.13 13.07
N ALA A 79 -3.78 1.94 12.69
CA ALA A 79 -2.68 1.71 13.63
C ALA A 79 -2.27 2.96 14.43
N LEU A 80 -2.24 4.12 13.78
CA LEU A 80 -2.01 5.41 14.45
C LEU A 80 -3.12 5.73 15.46
N GLN A 81 -4.35 5.28 15.21
CA GLN A 81 -5.46 5.42 16.16
C GLN A 81 -5.19 4.65 17.45
N ILE A 82 -4.74 3.40 17.32
CA ILE A 82 -4.41 2.53 18.46
C ILE A 82 -3.22 3.10 19.24
N GLY A 83 -2.27 3.73 18.55
CA GLY A 83 -1.14 4.42 19.16
C GLY A 83 -1.45 5.80 19.74
N GLU A 84 -2.73 6.22 19.78
CA GLU A 84 -3.18 7.53 20.28
C GLU A 84 -2.61 8.74 19.50
N TRP A 85 -2.19 8.55 18.24
CA TRP A 85 -1.59 9.59 17.41
C TRP A 85 -2.57 10.33 16.50
N LEU A 86 -3.76 9.78 16.25
CA LEU A 86 -4.61 10.25 15.15
C LEU A 86 -5.18 11.66 15.37
N ASP A 87 -5.27 12.08 16.64
CA ASP A 87 -5.65 13.45 17.00
C ASP A 87 -4.55 14.47 16.63
N ASP A 88 -3.31 14.02 16.45
CA ASP A 88 -2.15 14.83 16.12
C ASP A 88 -1.70 14.71 14.66
N VAL A 89 -1.76 13.50 14.09
CA VAL A 89 -1.28 13.17 12.75
C VAL A 89 -2.19 12.22 12.00
N ARG A 90 -2.21 12.32 10.67
CA ARG A 90 -2.91 11.41 9.78
C ARG A 90 -2.06 11.08 8.57
N VAL A 91 -2.31 9.92 7.96
CA VAL A 91 -1.75 9.56 6.66
C VAL A 91 -2.73 9.90 5.56
N ALA A 92 -2.26 10.72 4.62
CA ALA A 92 -2.94 11.14 3.41
C ALA A 92 -2.25 10.56 2.17
N LEU A 93 -3.05 10.18 1.17
CA LEU A 93 -2.55 9.82 -0.14
C LEU A 93 -2.53 11.06 -1.02
N TRP A 94 -1.33 11.52 -1.40
CA TRP A 94 -1.18 12.55 -2.42
C TRP A 94 -1.20 11.92 -3.82
N ARG A 95 -1.81 12.62 -4.77
CA ARG A 95 -1.89 12.20 -6.18
C ARG A 95 -1.65 13.40 -7.09
N ALA A 96 -0.94 13.20 -8.19
CA ALA A 96 -0.61 14.27 -9.14
C ALA A 96 -1.83 14.82 -9.90
N ASP A 97 -2.91 14.05 -9.99
CA ASP A 97 -4.14 14.39 -10.73
C ASP A 97 -5.16 15.21 -9.93
N GLY A 98 -4.90 15.49 -8.66
CA GLY A 98 -5.83 16.26 -7.81
C GLY A 98 -5.30 16.73 -6.46
N GLY A 99 -4.04 16.45 -6.12
CA GLY A 99 -3.42 16.87 -4.87
C GLY A 99 -2.96 18.33 -4.91
N LEU A 100 -3.18 19.04 -3.81
CA LEU A 100 -2.54 20.34 -3.59
C LEU A 100 -1.06 20.14 -3.23
N GLY A 101 -0.19 21.01 -3.76
CA GLY A 101 1.26 20.92 -3.61
C GLY A 101 1.93 19.89 -4.54
N GLY A 102 3.23 20.05 -4.75
CA GLY A 102 4.04 19.12 -5.56
C GLY A 102 4.41 17.84 -4.79
N PRO A 103 5.01 16.84 -5.47
CA PRO A 103 5.54 15.64 -4.82
C PRO A 103 6.64 16.01 -3.82
N LEU A 104 6.70 15.30 -2.70
CA LEU A 104 7.73 15.44 -1.66
C LEU A 104 8.87 14.43 -1.85
N SER A 105 8.65 13.39 -2.65
CA SER A 105 9.68 12.41 -3.01
C SER A 105 9.86 12.26 -4.53
N ASP A 106 11.03 11.79 -4.93
CA ASP A 106 11.30 11.43 -6.33
C ASP A 106 10.37 10.31 -6.81
N ARG A 107 9.99 9.38 -5.92
CA ARG A 107 9.03 8.31 -6.24
C ARG A 107 7.65 8.89 -6.50
N GLY A 108 7.17 9.83 -5.67
CA GLY A 108 5.91 10.52 -5.91
C GLY A 108 5.90 11.27 -7.23
N LYS A 109 7.04 11.88 -7.60
CA LYS A 109 7.22 12.52 -8.91
C LYS A 109 7.15 11.53 -10.07
N ALA A 110 7.75 10.34 -9.92
CA ALA A 110 7.80 9.33 -10.97
C ALA A 110 6.48 8.55 -11.13
N GLN A 111 5.84 8.19 -10.02
CA GLN A 111 4.64 7.34 -9.99
C GLN A 111 3.34 8.15 -10.00
N GLY A 112 3.39 9.44 -9.68
CA GLY A 112 2.22 10.31 -9.60
C GLY A 112 1.36 10.11 -8.35
N PHE A 113 1.85 9.37 -7.35
CA PHE A 113 1.21 9.24 -6.04
C PHE A 113 2.24 8.93 -4.94
N GLU A 114 1.96 9.31 -3.70
CA GLU A 114 2.77 8.95 -2.52
C GLU A 114 1.96 9.05 -1.22
N LEU A 115 2.33 8.30 -0.19
CA LEU A 115 1.75 8.43 1.15
C LEU A 115 2.50 9.48 1.95
N ARG A 116 1.76 10.37 2.61
CA ARG A 116 2.27 11.45 3.44
C ARG A 116 1.67 11.37 4.82
N ILE A 117 2.51 11.56 5.82
CA ILE A 117 2.06 11.83 7.18
C ILE A 117 2.02 13.34 7.34
N GLU A 118 0.86 13.85 7.71
CA GLU A 118 0.59 15.26 7.94
C GLU A 118 -0.11 15.43 9.29
N ARG A 119 -0.16 16.65 9.81
CA ARG A 119 -0.93 16.90 11.02
C ARG A 119 -2.41 16.64 10.76
N ALA A 120 -3.09 16.07 11.74
CA ALA A 120 -4.55 16.03 11.72
C ALA A 120 -5.06 17.48 11.73
N LEU A 121 -5.97 17.79 10.81
CA LEU A 121 -6.72 19.04 10.90
C LEU A 121 -7.65 18.86 12.10
N GLN A 122 -7.36 19.57 13.20
CA GLN A 122 -8.37 19.80 14.23
C GLN A 122 -9.41 20.72 13.60
N ASP A 123 -10.60 20.19 13.34
CA ASP A 123 -11.80 21.01 13.10
C ASP A 123 -12.18 21.79 14.36
#